data_AF-A0A1T5AIG0-F1
#
_entry.id   AF-A0A1T5AIG0-F1
#
_cell.length_a   1.000
_cell.length_b   1.000
_cell.length_c   1.000
_cell.angle_alpha   90.00
_cell.angle_beta   90.00
_cell.angle_gamma   90.00
#
_symmetry.space_group_name_H-M   'P 1'
#
loop_
_entity.id
_entity.type
_entity.pdbx_description
1 polymer ?
#
loop_
_entity_poly.entity_id
_entity_poly.type
_entity_poly.pdbx_seq_one_letter_code
_entity_poly.pdbx_strand_id
1 'polypeptide(L)'
;MGIIDSLNETSNKAIDVGEVYYKKTQEYYRLKVFQQLTMTTGMLLKMAVIGGLAFLALIFLTVAGIIYLGNILESMVGACLIAGALFIVLLIIAYIFRRKIDNMLVKKLSVKFFS
;
A
#
# COMPACT_ATOMS: atom_id res chain seq x y z
N MET A 1 39.45 -18.12 -45.98
CA MET A 1 39.12 -17.57 -44.65
C MET A 1 38.79 -18.76 -43.76
N GLY A 2 39.58 -18.98 -42.71
CA GLY A 2 39.57 -20.24 -41.97
C GLY A 2 38.37 -20.38 -41.05
N ILE A 3 37.83 -21.59 -40.96
CA ILE A 3 36.72 -21.95 -40.06
C ILE A 3 37.05 -21.58 -38.60
N ILE A 4 38.33 -21.65 -38.23
CA ILE A 4 38.87 -21.29 -36.91
C ILE A 4 38.71 -19.77 -36.63
N ASP A 5 38.88 -18.91 -37.63
CA ASP A 5 38.72 -17.46 -37.48
C ASP A 5 37.25 -17.09 -37.24
N SER A 6 36.32 -17.71 -37.96
CA SER A 6 34.88 -17.50 -37.77
C SER A 6 34.36 -18.00 -36.41
N LEU A 7 34.97 -19.06 -35.87
CA LEU A 7 34.67 -19.58 -34.53
C LEU A 7 35.20 -18.64 -33.45
N ASN A 8 36.41 -18.10 -33.62
CA ASN A 8 37.00 -17.16 -32.67
C ASN A 8 36.21 -15.84 -32.65
N GLU A 9 35.79 -15.34 -33.82
CA GLU A 9 34.97 -14.13 -33.92
C GLU A 9 33.56 -14.32 -33.31
N THR A 10 32.94 -15.48 -33.51
CA THR A 10 31.65 -15.82 -32.89
C THR A 10 31.77 -15.95 -31.37
N SER A 11 32.85 -16.56 -30.87
CA SER A 11 33.13 -16.69 -29.43
C SER A 11 33.35 -15.32 -28.78
N ASN A 12 34.12 -14.45 -29.44
CA ASN A 12 34.37 -13.10 -28.95
C ASN A 12 33.09 -12.25 -28.94
N LYS A 13 32.26 -12.34 -29.99
CA LYS A 13 30.92 -11.73 -30.02
C LYS A 13 30.00 -12.29 -28.93
N ALA A 14 30.05 -13.59 -28.63
CA ALA A 14 29.23 -14.20 -27.58
C ALA A 14 29.62 -13.72 -26.18
N ILE A 15 30.92 -13.53 -25.92
CA ILE A 15 31.44 -12.95 -24.67
C ILE A 15 31.01 -11.48 -24.54
N ASP A 16 31.13 -10.71 -25.62
CA ASP A 16 30.76 -9.28 -25.65
C ASP A 16 29.24 -9.09 -25.43
N VAL A 17 28.41 -9.92 -26.07
CA VAL A 17 26.95 -9.93 -25.85
C VAL A 17 26.60 -10.35 -24.42
N GLY A 18 27.34 -11.29 -23.82
CA GLY A 18 27.19 -11.70 -22.43
C GLY A 18 27.51 -10.58 -21.44
N GLU A 19 28.56 -9.82 -21.70
CA GLU A 19 28.96 -8.67 -20.87
C GLU A 19 27.95 -7.51 -20.96
N VAL A 20 27.44 -7.25 -22.17
CA VAL A 20 26.33 -6.30 -22.40
C VAL A 20 25.06 -6.74 -21.68
N TYR A 21 24.71 -8.03 -21.74
CA TYR A 21 23.55 -8.58 -21.02
C TYR A 21 23.68 -8.46 -19.51
N TYR A 22 24.88 -8.69 -18.96
CA TYR A 22 25.16 -8.55 -17.53
C TYR A 22 25.00 -7.09 -17.08
N LYS A 23 25.60 -6.14 -17.82
CA LYS A 23 25.45 -4.70 -17.57
C LYS A 23 23.98 -4.27 -17.64
N LYS A 24 23.24 -4.75 -18.65
CA LYS A 24 21.80 -4.43 -18.80
C LYS A 24 20.93 -5.05 -17.72
N THR A 25 21.27 -6.25 -17.24
CA THR A 25 20.56 -6.90 -16.11
C THR A 25 20.75 -6.11 -14.81
N GLN A 26 21.95 -5.59 -14.56
CA GLN A 26 22.24 -4.76 -13.39
C GLN A 26 21.49 -3.41 -13.45
N GLU A 27 21.50 -2.73 -14.60
CA GLU A 27 20.70 -1.51 -14.81
C GLU A 27 19.20 -1.78 -14.61
N TYR A 28 18.69 -2.89 -15.13
CA TYR A 28 17.29 -3.28 -14.99
C TYR A 28 16.91 -3.53 -13.52
N TYR A 29 17.74 -4.23 -12.75
CA TYR A 29 17.48 -4.46 -11.32
C TYR A 29 17.46 -3.15 -10.54
N ARG A 30 18.40 -2.24 -10.84
CA ARG A 30 18.43 -0.90 -10.24
C ARG A 30 17.14 -0.13 -10.53
N LEU A 31 16.67 -0.17 -11.78
CA LEU A 31 15.40 0.45 -12.17
C LEU A 31 14.19 -0.19 -11.49
N LYS A 32 14.19 -1.53 -11.37
CA LYS A 32 13.09 -2.30 -10.76
C LYS A 32 12.94 -1.98 -9.27
N VAL A 33 14.07 -1.86 -8.56
CA VAL A 33 14.09 -1.42 -7.15
C VAL A 33 13.59 0.02 -7.04
N PHE A 34 14.06 0.92 -7.92
CA PHE A 34 13.60 2.31 -7.93
C PHE A 34 12.08 2.40 -8.19
N GLN A 35 11.57 1.67 -9.18
CA GLN A 35 10.16 1.58 -9.50
C GLN A 35 9.34 1.07 -8.30
N GLN A 36 9.80 0.00 -7.65
CA GLN A 36 9.13 -0.55 -6.48
C GLN A 36 9.05 0.48 -5.34
N LEU A 37 10.16 1.16 -5.04
CA LEU A 37 10.24 2.19 -4.00
C LEU A 37 9.36 3.39 -4.31
N THR A 38 9.37 3.87 -5.56
CA THR A 38 8.54 5.02 -5.97
C THR A 38 7.06 4.65 -5.94
N MET A 39 6.68 3.44 -6.37
CA MET A 39 5.29 2.97 -6.32
C MET A 39 4.78 2.84 -4.89
N THR A 40 5.55 2.24 -3.99
CA THR A 40 5.16 2.12 -2.58
C THR A 40 5.05 3.48 -1.91
N THR A 41 6.02 4.37 -2.15
CA THR A 41 6.02 5.72 -1.57
C THR A 41 4.87 6.57 -2.11
N GLY A 42 4.61 6.49 -3.42
CA GLY A 42 3.50 7.20 -4.07
C GLY A 42 2.13 6.71 -3.60
N MET A 43 1.96 5.40 -3.40
CA MET A 43 0.73 4.86 -2.80
C MET A 43 0.54 5.32 -1.35
N LEU A 44 1.60 5.28 -0.54
CA LEU A 44 1.55 5.74 0.85
C LEU A 44 1.22 7.23 0.94
N LEU A 45 1.83 8.08 0.10
CA LEU A 45 1.51 9.51 0.08
C LEU A 45 0.05 9.76 -0.31
N LYS A 46 -0.45 9.12 -1.37
CA LYS A 46 -1.85 9.27 -1.79
C LYS A 46 -2.82 8.82 -0.69
N MET A 47 -2.52 7.70 -0.03
CA MET A 47 -3.30 7.18 1.08
C MET A 47 -3.24 8.12 2.30
N ALA A 48 -2.08 8.71 2.59
CA ALA A 48 -1.93 9.67 3.67
C ALA A 48 -2.71 10.97 3.42
N VAL A 49 -2.68 11.50 2.20
CA VAL A 49 -3.43 12.72 1.83
C VAL A 49 -4.93 12.46 1.89
N ILE A 50 -5.43 11.43 1.22
CA ILE A 50 -6.86 11.11 1.18
C ILE A 50 -7.35 10.68 2.57
N GLY A 51 -6.59 9.81 3.24
CA GLY A 51 -6.90 9.34 4.58
C GLY A 51 -6.90 10.47 5.60
N GLY A 52 -5.91 11.36 5.54
CA GLY A 52 -5.84 12.55 6.40
C GLY A 52 -7.04 13.48 6.20
N LEU A 53 -7.40 13.79 4.94
CA LEU A 53 -8.55 14.64 4.64
C LEU A 53 -9.87 14.00 5.13
N ALA A 54 -10.05 12.70 4.88
CA ALA A 54 -11.22 11.95 5.30
C ALA A 54 -11.31 11.87 6.84
N PHE A 55 -10.18 11.70 7.52
CA PHE A 55 -10.13 11.66 8.98
C PHE A 55 -10.52 13.01 9.58
N LEU A 56 -10.05 14.10 8.99
CA LEU A 56 -10.42 15.46 9.39
C LEU A 56 -11.92 15.70 9.22
N ALA A 57 -12.49 15.30 8.07
CA ALA A 57 -13.93 15.40 7.82
C ALA A 57 -14.76 14.60 8.84
N LEU A 58 -14.32 13.39 9.21
CA LEU A 58 -14.96 12.57 10.23
C LEU A 58 -14.97 13.25 11.61
N ILE A 59 -13.87 13.90 12.00
CA ILE A 59 -13.80 14.64 13.27
C ILE A 59 -14.83 15.76 13.28
N PHE A 60 -14.87 16.58 12.23
CA PHE A 60 -15.86 17.67 12.12
C PHE A 60 -17.29 17.16 12.17
N LEU A 61 -17.59 16.07 11.46
CA LEU A 61 -18.92 15.46 11.45
C LEU A 61 -19.29 14.94 12.84
N THR A 62 -18.35 14.32 13.54
CA THR A 62 -18.55 13.84 14.92
C THR A 62 -18.87 15.01 15.86
N VAL A 63 -18.09 16.08 15.82
CA VAL A 63 -18.29 17.26 16.68
C VAL A 63 -19.65 17.91 16.40
N ALA A 64 -19.99 18.10 15.12
CA ALA A 64 -21.29 18.62 14.73
C ALA A 64 -22.45 17.72 15.20
N GLY A 65 -22.29 16.40 15.09
CA GLY A 65 -23.25 15.41 15.57
C GLY A 65 -23.47 15.50 17.07
N ILE A 66 -22.40 15.62 17.88
CA ILE A 66 -22.49 15.76 19.34
C ILE A 66 -23.23 17.05 19.71
N ILE A 67 -22.91 18.17 19.06
CA ILE A 67 -23.57 19.46 19.31
C ILE A 67 -25.06 19.38 18.98
N TYR A 68 -25.41 18.79 17.83
CA TYR A 68 -26.80 18.61 17.41
C TYR A 68 -27.57 17.72 18.39
N LEU A 69 -26.99 16.59 18.78
CA LEU A 69 -27.60 15.65 19.73
C LEU A 69 -27.72 16.26 21.13
N GLY A 70 -26.75 17.10 21.53
CA GLY A 70 -26.75 17.83 22.80
C GLY A 70 -27.87 18.86 22.88
N ASN A 71 -28.17 19.54 21.78
CA ASN A 71 -29.30 20.47 21.71
C ASN A 71 -30.65 19.76 21.77
N ILE A 72 -30.79 18.57 21.17
CA ILE A 72 -32.04 17.79 21.22
C ILE A 72 -32.28 17.19 22.62
N LEU A 73 -31.23 16.72 23.27
CA LEU A 73 -31.33 16.12 24.60
C LEU A 73 -31.36 17.15 25.73
N GLU A 74 -31.22 18.45 25.42
CA GLU A 74 -31.00 19.56 26.38
C GLU A 74 -29.87 19.29 27.40
N SER A 75 -28.99 18.34 27.09
CA SER A 75 -27.94 17.85 27.99
C SER A 75 -26.73 17.40 27.18
N MET A 76 -25.66 18.20 27.30
CA MET A 76 -24.36 17.93 26.69
C MET A 76 -23.76 16.59 27.17
N VAL A 77 -24.00 16.23 28.44
CA VAL A 77 -23.49 15.00 29.05
C VAL A 77 -24.15 13.77 28.42
N GLY A 78 -25.47 13.82 28.19
CA GLY A 78 -26.21 12.73 27.55
C GLY A 78 -25.75 12.50 26.11
N ALA A 79 -25.54 13.57 25.35
CA ALA A 79 -25.01 13.48 24.00
C ALA A 79 -23.59 12.90 23.93
N CYS A 80 -22.70 13.29 24.85
CA CYS A 80 -21.36 12.72 24.96
C CYS A 80 -21.38 11.23 25.32
N LEU A 81 -22.28 10.81 26.22
CA LEU A 81 -22.42 9.39 26.59
C LEU A 81 -22.90 8.54 25.40
N ILE A 82 -23.89 9.02 24.65
CA ILE A 82 -24.42 8.32 23.47
C ILE A 82 -23.36 8.26 22.37
N ALA A 83 -22.65 9.37 22.09
CA ALA A 83 -21.57 9.38 21.13
C ALA A 83 -20.43 8.43 21.52
N GLY A 84 -20.05 8.41 22.80
CA GLY A 84 -19.05 7.48 23.33
C GLY A 84 -19.47 6.01 23.18
N ALA A 85 -20.72 5.69 23.48
CA ALA A 85 -21.26 4.34 23.25
C ALA A 85 -21.23 3.96 21.76
N LEU A 86 -21.59 4.88 20.87
CA LEU A 86 -21.49 4.69 19.42
C LEU A 86 -20.05 4.40 18.96
N PHE A 87 -19.05 5.11 19.49
CA PHE A 87 -17.65 4.86 19.18
C PHE A 87 -17.16 3.50 19.69
N ILE A 88 -17.61 3.05 20.86
CA ILE A 88 -17.29 1.71 21.37
C ILE A 88 -17.87 0.64 20.43
N VAL A 89 -19.11 0.81 19.95
CA VAL A 89 -19.71 -0.10 18.97
C VAL A 89 -18.91 -0.11 17.66
N LEU A 90 -18.52 1.06 17.15
CA LEU A 90 -17.66 1.17 15.97
C LEU A 90 -16.30 0.47 16.17
N LEU A 91 -15.69 0.58 17.35
CA LEU A 91 -14.45 -0.11 17.69
C LEU A 91 -14.62 -1.63 17.65
N ILE A 92 -15.72 -2.15 18.20
CA ILE A 92 -16.02 -3.60 18.17
C ILE A 92 -16.20 -4.08 16.73
N ILE A 93 -16.94 -3.33 15.91
CA ILE A 93 -17.13 -3.65 14.49
C ILE A 93 -15.78 -3.66 13.76
N ALA A 94 -14.95 -2.64 13.98
CA ALA A 94 -13.61 -2.56 13.39
C ALA A 94 -12.71 -3.73 13.83
N TYR A 95 -12.80 -4.15 15.09
CA TYR A 95 -12.05 -5.30 15.63
C TYR A 95 -12.44 -6.62 14.95
N ILE A 96 -13.74 -6.84 14.70
CA ILE A 96 -14.21 -8.03 13.96
C ILE A 96 -13.74 -7.98 12.51
N PHE A 97 -13.83 -6.81 11.87
CA PHE A 97 -13.40 -6.64 10.48
C PHE A 97 -11.89 -6.86 10.29
N ARG A 98 -11.08 -6.53 11.31
CA ARG A 98 -9.63 -6.78 11.30
C ARG A 98 -9.28 -8.23 10.97
N ARG A 99 -9.99 -9.21 11.54
CA ARG A 99 -9.77 -10.64 11.24
C ARG A 99 -10.08 -11.00 9.79
N LYS A 100 -11.11 -10.37 9.20
CA LYS A 100 -11.44 -10.56 7.77
C LYS A 100 -10.36 -9.99 6.85
N ILE A 101 -9.83 -8.80 7.20
CA ILE A 101 -8.76 -8.15 6.43
C ILE A 101 -7.49 -8.99 6.49
N ASP A 102 -7.11 -9.48 7.66
CA ASP A 102 -5.90 -10.30 7.85
C ASP A 102 -5.96 -11.58 7.01
N ASN A 103 -7.08 -12.32 7.09
CA ASN A 103 -7.29 -13.52 6.28
C ASN A 103 -7.28 -13.24 4.77
N MET A 104 -7.83 -12.10 4.33
CA MET A 104 -7.84 -11.73 2.91
C MET A 104 -6.44 -11.31 2.41
N LEU A 105 -5.65 -10.64 3.24
CA LEU A 105 -4.27 -10.28 2.96
C LEU A 105 -3.38 -11.53 2.87
N VAL A 106 -3.47 -12.44 3.84
CA VAL A 106 -2.73 -13.71 3.82
C VAL A 106 -3.05 -14.51 2.56
N LYS A 107 -4.33 -14.60 2.17
CA LYS A 107 -4.75 -15.36 0.97
C LYS A 107 -4.23 -14.73 -0.32
N LYS A 108 -4.23 -13.39 -0.45
CA LYS A 108 -3.70 -12.69 -1.63
C LYS A 108 -2.17 -12.73 -1.70
N LEU A 109 -1.48 -12.65 -0.56
CA LEU A 109 -0.01 -12.73 -0.50
C LEU A 109 0.47 -14.15 -0.75
N SER A 110 -0.20 -15.15 -0.20
CA SER A 110 0.13 -16.57 -0.39
C SER A 110 0.12 -16.94 -1.87
N VAL A 111 -0.91 -16.54 -2.63
CA VAL A 111 -0.98 -16.83 -4.07
C VAL A 111 0.15 -16.14 -4.85
N LYS A 112 0.56 -14.93 -4.45
CA LYS A 112 1.61 -14.17 -5.17
C LYS A 112 3.04 -14.60 -4.86
N PHE A 113 3.25 -15.24 -3.71
CA PHE A 113 4.57 -15.70 -3.25
C PHE A 113 4.81 -17.19 -3.49
N PHE A 114 3.76 -18.01 -3.50
CA PHE A 114 3.86 -19.47 -3.62
C PHE A 114 3.32 -20.03 -4.96
N SER A 115 2.98 -19.18 -5.94
CA SER A 115 2.69 -19.61 -7.33
C SER A 115 3.78 -19.15 -8.28
#